data_AF-A0AAW1SV12-F1
#
_entry.id   AF-A0AAW1SV12-F1
#
_cell.length_a   1.000
_cell.length_b   1.000
_cell.length_c   1.000
_cell.angle_alpha   90.00
_cell.angle_beta   90.00
_cell.angle_gamma   90.00
#
_symmetry.space_group_name_H-M   'P 1'
#
loop_
_entity.id
_entity.type
_entity.pdbx_description
1 polymer ?
#
loop_
_entity_poly.entity_id
_entity_poly.type
_entity_poly.pdbx_seq_one_letter_code
_entity_poly.pdbx_strand_id
1 'polypeptide(L)'
;MYTQVLQYHVVPNQALKAAQLTNGQLLASELQNQPVKILKTSDNQIQVQGATGNPANIIFADVPVCKAVLHVIDAVLGPATSAESAVAIAPAAVAVASG
;
A
#
# COMPACT_ATOMS: atom_id res chain seq x y z
N MET A 1 15.38 14.99 -1.57
CA MET A 1 14.64 14.20 -0.55
C MET A 1 13.42 13.55 -1.18
N TYR A 2 13.59 12.85 -2.31
CA TYR A 2 12.49 12.20 -3.06
C TYR A 2 12.61 10.68 -3.09
N THR A 3 13.77 10.14 -2.70
CA THR A 3 14.05 8.70 -2.65
C THR A 3 13.08 7.95 -1.74
N GLN A 4 12.60 8.58 -0.67
CA GLN A 4 11.63 7.97 0.24
C GLN A 4 10.28 7.70 -0.43
N VAL A 5 9.81 8.62 -1.27
CA VAL A 5 8.55 8.45 -2.02
C VAL A 5 8.68 7.27 -2.98
N LEU A 6 9.78 7.18 -3.73
CA LEU A 6 9.98 6.05 -4.64
C LEU A 6 10.10 4.71 -3.89
N GLN A 7 10.82 4.66 -2.77
CA GLN A 7 10.93 3.45 -1.94
C GLN A 7 9.56 2.99 -1.38
N TYR A 8 8.62 3.91 -1.15
CA TYR A 8 7.27 3.56 -0.70
C TYR A 8 6.44 2.88 -1.81
N HIS A 9 6.75 3.13 -3.08
CA HIS A 9 6.06 2.50 -4.22
C HIS A 9 6.59 1.10 -4.54
N VAL A 10 7.70 0.69 -3.92
CA VAL A 10 8.33 -0.60 -4.18
C VAL A 10 7.95 -1.58 -3.07
N VAL A 11 7.49 -2.78 -3.45
CA VAL A 11 7.30 -3.91 -2.55
C VAL A 11 8.46 -4.88 -2.78
N PRO A 12 9.40 -5.03 -1.83
CA PRO A 12 10.57 -5.86 -2.03
C PRO A 12 10.22 -7.34 -2.02
N ASN A 13 11.03 -8.15 -2.72
CA ASN A 13 10.99 -9.62 -2.69
C ASN A 13 9.69 -10.29 -3.16
N GLN A 14 8.78 -9.57 -3.82
CA GLN A 14 7.53 -10.15 -4.33
C GLN A 14 7.18 -9.64 -5.73
N ALA A 15 7.02 -10.58 -6.68
CA ALA A 15 6.51 -10.32 -8.02
C ALA A 15 5.00 -10.59 -8.05
N LEU A 16 4.22 -9.71 -7.41
CA LEU A 16 2.77 -9.89 -7.31
C LEU A 16 2.10 -9.51 -8.62
N LYS A 17 1.39 -10.46 -9.22
CA LYS A 17 0.48 -10.22 -10.36
C LYS A 17 -0.86 -9.69 -9.87
N ALA A 18 -1.63 -9.02 -10.74
CA ALA A 18 -2.95 -8.51 -10.37
C ALA A 18 -3.89 -9.63 -9.86
N ALA A 19 -3.75 -10.83 -10.44
CA ALA A 19 -4.50 -12.02 -10.02
C ALA A 19 -4.16 -12.50 -8.59
N GLN A 20 -2.98 -12.15 -8.07
CA GLN A 20 -2.53 -12.54 -6.72
C GLN A 20 -2.86 -11.48 -5.67
N LEU A 21 -3.39 -10.33 -6.08
CA LEU A 21 -3.79 -9.26 -5.18
C LEU A 21 -5.20 -9.54 -4.64
N THR A 22 -5.31 -9.59 -3.31
CA THR A 22 -6.58 -9.80 -2.60
C THR A 22 -7.11 -8.49 -2.00
N ASN A 23 -8.44 -8.38 -1.87
CA ASN A 23 -9.05 -7.21 -1.27
C ASN A 23 -8.69 -7.10 0.23
N GLY A 24 -8.26 -5.92 0.66
CA GLY A 24 -7.85 -5.69 2.04
C GLY A 24 -6.46 -6.22 2.37
N GLN A 25 -5.68 -6.69 1.38
CA GLN A 25 -4.31 -7.15 1.58
C GLN A 25 -3.40 -5.98 2.00
N LEU A 26 -2.60 -6.17 3.04
CA LEU A 26 -1.54 -5.25 3.40
C LEU A 26 -0.21 -5.77 2.85
N LEU A 27 0.47 -4.93 2.08
CA LEU A 27 1.82 -5.16 1.56
C LEU A 27 2.81 -4.26 2.30
N ALA A 28 3.99 -4.79 2.60
CA ALA A 28 5.07 -3.99 3.18
C ALA A 28 5.89 -3.34 2.08
N SER A 29 5.99 -2.02 2.08
CA SER A 29 6.86 -1.29 1.15
C SER A 29 8.34 -1.35 1.57
N GLU A 30 9.24 -1.05 0.63
CA GLU A 30 10.68 -0.97 0.87
C GLU A 30 11.04 0.17 1.84
N LEU A 31 10.19 1.20 1.92
CA LEU A 31 10.32 2.26 2.90
C LEU A 31 9.93 1.75 4.29
N GLN A 32 10.91 1.21 5.03
CA GLN A 32 10.77 0.81 6.43
C GLN A 32 9.59 -0.15 6.70
N ASN A 33 9.19 -0.98 5.73
CA ASN A 33 8.03 -1.86 5.82
C ASN A 33 6.70 -1.12 6.08
N GLN A 34 6.60 0.13 5.65
CA GLN A 34 5.33 0.85 5.79
C GLN A 34 4.23 0.14 4.99
N PRO A 35 3.03 -0.02 5.58
CA PRO A 35 1.95 -0.78 4.96
C PRO A 35 1.37 -0.01 3.77
N VAL A 36 1.06 -0.77 2.72
CA VAL A 36 0.33 -0.35 1.53
C VAL A 36 -0.88 -1.28 1.42
N LYS A 37 -2.08 -0.71 1.35
CA LYS A 37 -3.31 -1.50 1.34
C LYS A 37 -3.81 -1.68 -0.09
N ILE A 38 -4.20 -2.89 -0.43
CA ILE A 38 -4.86 -3.21 -1.69
C ILE A 38 -6.36 -3.18 -1.48
N LEU A 39 -7.06 -2.48 -2.36
CA LEU A 39 -8.51 -2.44 -2.43
C LEU A 39 -8.92 -3.00 -3.78
N LYS A 40 -9.88 -3.93 -3.77
CA LYS A 40 -10.47 -4.46 -5.00
C LYS A 40 -11.93 -4.05 -5.02
N THR A 41 -12.34 -3.35 -6.07
CA THR A 41 -13.73 -2.92 -6.25
C THR A 41 -14.54 -4.06 -6.87
N SER A 42 -15.88 -3.93 -6.79
CA SER A 42 -16.82 -4.87 -7.40
C SER A 42 -16.66 -4.97 -8.92
N ASP A 43 -16.17 -3.92 -9.57
CA ASP A 43 -15.89 -3.84 -11.01
C ASP A 43 -14.55 -4.47 -11.41
N ASN A 44 -13.95 -5.27 -10.51
CA ASN A 44 -12.65 -5.91 -10.70
C ASN A 44 -11.48 -4.91 -10.86
N GLN A 45 -11.71 -3.63 -10.56
CA GLN A 45 -10.66 -2.62 -10.52
C GLN A 45 -9.84 -2.80 -9.25
N ILE A 46 -8.52 -2.69 -9.38
CA ILE A 46 -7.59 -2.78 -8.25
C ILE A 46 -7.09 -1.38 -7.96
N GLN A 47 -7.19 -0.99 -6.69
CA GLN A 47 -6.69 0.26 -6.17
C GLN A 47 -5.65 -0.02 -5.09
N VAL A 48 -4.70 0.90 -4.98
CA VAL A 48 -3.61 0.86 -4.01
C VAL A 48 -3.76 2.09 -3.12
N GLN A 49 -3.97 1.87 -1.84
CA GLN A 49 -4.13 2.92 -0.85
C GLN A 49 -2.83 3.03 -0.03
N GLY A 50 -2.21 4.21 -0.10
CA GLY A 50 -1.04 4.55 0.70
C GLY A 50 -1.41 4.99 2.11
N ALA A 51 -0.40 5.37 2.88
CA ALA A 51 -0.56 5.78 4.27
C ALA A 51 -1.36 7.08 4.43
N THR A 52 -1.34 7.96 3.42
CA THR A 52 -2.14 9.20 3.38
C THR A 52 -3.64 8.94 3.15
N GLY A 53 -4.04 7.68 2.95
CA GLY A 53 -5.43 7.28 2.80
C GLY A 53 -6.05 7.53 1.42
N ASN A 54 -5.33 8.16 0.48
CA ASN A 54 -5.85 8.36 -0.87
C ASN A 54 -5.60 7.11 -1.74
N PRO A 55 -6.64 6.46 -2.29
CA PRO A 55 -6.48 5.32 -3.19
C PRO A 55 -6.03 5.78 -4.59
N ALA A 56 -5.11 5.02 -5.19
CA ALA A 56 -4.65 5.16 -6.55
C ALA A 56 -5.11 3.96 -7.38
N ASN A 57 -5.70 4.17 -8.56
CA ASN A 57 -6.17 3.07 -9.40
C ASN A 57 -5.02 2.49 -10.21
N ILE A 58 -4.98 1.16 -10.36
CA ILE A 58 -4.08 0.51 -11.30
C ILE A 58 -4.66 0.69 -12.71
N ILE A 59 -3.99 1.50 -13.54
CA ILE A 59 -4.36 1.75 -14.94
C ILE A 59 -3.69 0.78 -15.91
N PHE A 60 -2.55 0.22 -15.51
CA PHE A 60 -1.84 -0.78 -16.30
C PHE A 60 -1.20 -1.80 -15.36
N ALA A 61 -1.52 -3.07 -15.54
CA ALA A 61 -1.10 -4.14 -14.62
C ALA A 61 -0.22 -5.18 -15.32
N ASP A 62 0.47 -5.98 -14.51
CA ASP A 62 1.15 -7.21 -14.95
C ASP A 62 2.25 -6.99 -15.99
N VAL A 63 3.00 -5.89 -15.91
CA VAL A 63 4.16 -5.64 -16.79
C VAL A 63 5.37 -6.42 -16.26
N PRO A 64 5.86 -7.45 -16.97
CA PRO A 64 7.03 -8.19 -16.52
C PRO A 64 8.29 -7.35 -16.72
N VAL A 65 9.03 -7.11 -15.63
CA VAL A 65 10.31 -6.39 -15.65
C VAL A 65 11.35 -7.24 -14.94
N CYS A 66 12.19 -7.93 -15.70
CA CYS A 66 13.24 -8.81 -15.18
C CYS A 66 12.72 -9.87 -14.18
N LYS A 67 12.83 -9.58 -12.87
CA LYS A 67 12.36 -10.44 -11.76
C LYS A 67 11.21 -9.83 -10.95
N ALA A 68 10.62 -8.75 -11.44
CA ALA A 68 9.54 -8.01 -10.81
C ALA A 68 8.33 -7.88 -11.75
N VAL A 69 7.21 -7.47 -11.17
CA VAL A 69 6.00 -7.09 -11.90
C VAL A 69 5.73 -5.62 -11.61
N LEU A 70 5.56 -4.82 -12.65
CA LEU A 70 5.23 -3.41 -12.55
C LEU A 70 3.73 -3.21 -12.76
N HIS A 71 3.14 -2.43 -11.86
CA HIS A 71 1.77 -1.96 -11.95
C HIS A 71 1.81 -0.43 -11.99
N VAL A 72 1.23 0.17 -13.02
CA VAL A 72 1.11 1.62 -13.20
C VAL A 72 -0.16 2.08 -12.50
N ILE A 73 0.00 3.09 -11.65
CA ILE A 73 -1.09 3.74 -10.92
C ILE A 73 -1.28 5.19 -11.38
N ASP A 74 -2.50 5.72 -11.27
CA ASP A 74 -2.81 7.10 -11.72
C ASP A 74 -2.52 8.19 -10.67
N ALA A 75 -2.12 7.81 -9.46
CA ALA A 75 -1.80 8.75 -8.38
C ALA A 75 -0.52 8.34 -7.63
N VAL A 76 0.13 9.32 -7.00
CA VAL A 76 1.34 9.11 -6.21
C VAL A 76 0.98 8.72 -4.78
N LEU A 77 1.57 7.63 -4.28
CA LEU A 77 1.41 7.19 -2.90
C LEU A 77 2.32 8.01 -1.96
N GLY A 78 1.71 8.68 -0.99
CA GLY A 78 2.45 9.37 0.07
C GLY A 78 2.84 8.40 1.19
N PRO A 79 4.11 8.36 1.62
CA PRO A 79 4.48 7.65 2.83
C PRO A 79 3.93 8.38 4.06
N ALA A 80 3.70 7.66 5.16
CA ALA A 80 3.38 8.31 6.43
C ALA A 80 4.59 9.16 6.84
N THR A 81 4.36 10.46 7.02
CA THR A 81 5.32 11.32 7.71
C THR A 81 5.30 10.98 9.20
N SER A 82 6.35 11.32 9.96
CA SER A 82 6.44 11.00 11.40
C SER A 82 5.26 11.50 12.24
N ALA A 83 4.44 12.44 11.73
CA ALA A 83 3.20 12.85 12.38
C ALA A 83 2.03 11.85 12.17
N GLU A 84 1.94 11.19 11.02
CA GLU A 84 0.90 10.20 10.71
C GLU A 84 1.25 8.80 11.22
N SER A 85 2.54 8.47 11.32
CA SER A 85 3.00 7.17 11.82
C SER A 85 2.63 6.94 13.30
N ALA A 86 2.35 7.99 14.07
CA ALA A 86 1.86 7.87 15.45
C ALA A 86 0.40 7.40 15.54
N VAL A 87 -0.39 7.56 14.47
CA VAL A 87 -1.82 7.17 14.44
C VAL A 87 -1.98 5.70 14.03
N ALA A 88 -1.05 5.16 13.23
CA ALA A 88 -1.15 3.79 12.70
C ALA A 88 -0.67 2.69 13.67
N ILE A 89 -0.10 3.04 14.84
CA ILE A 89 0.32 2.09 15.88
C ILE A 89 -0.52 2.15 17.16
N ALA A 90 -1.78 2.57 17.11
CA ALA A 90 -2.68 2.21 18.19
C ALA A 90 -3.01 0.70 18.05
N PRO A 91 -2.43 -0.22 18.85
CA PRO A 91 -3.19 -1.42 19.15
C PRO A 91 -4.52 -0.94 19.72
N ALA A 92 -5.61 -1.63 19.40
CA ALA A 92 -6.87 -1.46 20.07
C ALA A 92 -6.67 -1.61 21.59
N ALA A 93 -6.42 -0.50 22.28
CA ALA A 93 -6.64 -0.41 23.71
C ALA A 93 -8.16 -0.36 23.85
N VAL A 94 -8.75 -1.54 24.02
CA VAL A 94 -10.06 -1.70 24.62
C VAL A 94 -10.03 -0.96 25.95
N ALA A 95 -10.53 0.26 25.95
CA ALA A 95 -11.06 0.90 27.13
C ALA A 95 -12.42 0.25 27.40
N VAL A 96 -12.44 -0.84 28.16
CA VAL A 96 -13.63 -1.18 28.95
C VAL A 96 -13.39 -0.59 30.33
N ALA A 97 -14.04 0.56 30.55
CA ALA A 97 -14.18 1.16 31.86
C ALA A 97 -15.07 0.25 32.74
N SER A 98 -14.68 0.16 34.00
CA SER A 98 -15.40 -0.49 35.08
C SER A 98 -16.89 -0.11 35.14
N GLY A 99 -17.74 -1.11 35.39
CA GLY A 99 -19.15 -0.97 35.72
C GLY A 99 -19.73 -2.33 36.06
#